data_AF-A0A1X0D538-F1
#
_entry.id   AF-A0A1X0D538-F1
#
_cell.length_a   1.000
_cell.length_b   1.000
_cell.length_c   1.000
_cell.angle_alpha   90.00
_cell.angle_beta   90.00
_cell.angle_gamma   90.00
#
_symmetry.space_group_name_H-M   'P 1'
#
loop_
_entity.id
_entity.type
_entity.pdbx_description
1 polymer ?
#
loop_
_entity_poly.entity_id
_entity_poly.type
_entity_poly.pdbx_seq_one_letter_code
_entity_poly.pdbx_strand_id
1 'polypeptide(L)'
;MTVTATGGAPFVVDLGGTLRANSSTERALRYCLGAVARRRGRTRLFSGEDDLPTYAPHELKRTPAARELIGALRDGELADSGVRSRLDMLATQLIAFARAAWETA
;
A
#
# COMPACT_ATOMS: atom_id res chain seq x y z
N MET A 1 -13.40 12.90 7.74
CA MET A 1 -13.34 11.43 7.85
C MET A 1 -12.31 11.13 8.92
N THR A 2 -12.77 10.75 10.12
CA THR A 2 -11.94 10.68 11.33
C THR A 2 -11.34 9.28 11.41
N VAL A 3 -10.02 9.19 11.35
CA VAL A 3 -9.28 7.94 11.60
C VAL A 3 -9.44 7.61 13.09
N THR A 4 -10.16 6.54 13.41
CA THR A 4 -10.26 6.00 14.76
C THR A 4 -8.95 5.29 15.11
N ALA A 5 -8.06 5.99 15.79
CA ALA A 5 -6.83 5.42 16.31
C ALA A 5 -7.16 4.38 17.40
N THR A 6 -7.01 3.11 17.06
CA THR A 6 -7.12 2.00 18.01
C THR A 6 -5.83 1.94 18.85
N GLY A 7 -5.77 2.68 19.96
CA GLY A 7 -4.85 2.50 21.10
C GLY A 7 -3.31 2.51 20.89
N GLY A 8 -2.81 2.49 19.66
CA GLY A 8 -1.39 2.41 19.31
C GLY A 8 -0.95 3.55 18.39
N ALA A 9 0.37 3.78 18.32
CA ALA A 9 0.95 4.76 17.41
C ALA A 9 0.53 4.46 15.95
N PRO A 10 0.00 5.45 15.20
CA PRO A 10 -0.52 5.21 13.85
C PRO A 10 0.61 4.74 12.94
N PHE A 11 0.35 3.69 12.15
CA PHE A 11 1.29 3.19 11.16
C PHE A 11 0.83 3.59 9.76
N VAL A 12 1.53 4.53 9.14
CA VAL A 12 1.20 5.06 7.81
C VAL A 12 2.09 4.41 6.76
N VAL A 13 1.47 3.79 5.76
CA VAL A 13 2.16 3.16 4.64
C VAL A 13 1.87 3.96 3.37
N ASP A 14 2.92 4.24 2.62
CA ASP A 14 2.82 5.07 1.42
C ASP A 14 3.50 4.40 0.23
N LEU A 15 3.02 4.74 -0.97
CA LEU A 15 3.46 4.17 -2.24
C LEU A 15 3.90 5.30 -3.17
N GLY A 16 5.16 5.26 -3.59
CA GLY A 16 5.71 6.17 -4.59
C GLY A 16 4.96 6.04 -5.92
N GLY A 17 4.76 7.17 -6.59
CA GLY A 17 4.01 7.22 -7.85
C GLY A 17 4.81 6.91 -9.11
N THR A 18 6.13 6.76 -9.02
CA THR A 18 7.00 6.49 -10.18
C THR A 18 8.16 5.56 -9.83
N LEU A 19 8.74 4.91 -10.84
CA LEU A 19 9.94 4.07 -10.70
C LEU A 19 11.25 4.88 -10.60
N ARG A 20 11.21 6.21 -10.78
CA ARG A 20 12.40 7.06 -10.68
C ARG A 20 12.64 7.45 -9.24
N ALA A 21 13.83 7.14 -8.75
CA ALA A 21 14.30 7.60 -7.45
C ALA A 21 14.28 9.14 -7.39
N ASN A 22 13.93 9.67 -6.21
CA ASN A 22 13.91 11.10 -5.89
C ASN A 22 12.96 11.94 -6.76
N SER A 23 11.86 11.34 -7.22
CA SER A 23 10.81 12.07 -7.94
C SER A 23 10.14 13.16 -7.06
N SER A 24 9.50 14.15 -7.68
CA SER A 24 8.77 15.20 -6.95
C SER A 24 7.68 14.64 -6.03
N THR A 25 6.94 13.63 -6.51
CA THR A 25 5.95 12.90 -5.70
C THR A 25 6.63 12.20 -4.52
N GLU A 26 7.71 11.46 -4.75
CA GLU A 26 8.44 10.78 -3.67
C GLU A 26 8.95 11.76 -2.60
N ARG A 27 9.52 12.90 -3.02
CA ARG A 27 9.97 13.95 -2.10
C ARG A 27 8.81 14.51 -1.26
N ALA A 28 7.65 14.72 -1.88
CA ALA A 28 6.45 15.17 -1.18
C ALA A 28 5.98 14.14 -0.15
N LEU A 29 5.94 12.85 -0.50
CA LEU A 29 5.57 11.77 0.41
C LEU A 29 6.56 11.66 1.58
N ARG A 30 7.88 11.70 1.32
CA ARG A 30 8.92 11.71 2.37
C ARG A 30 8.71 12.87 3.35
N TYR A 31 8.36 14.06 2.87
CA TYR A 31 8.06 15.22 3.72
C TYR A 31 6.83 14.98 4.62
N CYS A 32 5.74 14.47 4.05
CA CYS A 32 4.51 14.14 4.78
C CYS A 32 4.75 13.08 5.85
N LEU A 33 5.43 11.98 5.50
CA LEU A 33 5.76 10.91 6.45
C LEU A 33 6.68 11.39 7.56
N GLY A 34 7.62 12.31 7.27
CA GLY A 34 8.41 12.97 8.29
C GLY A 34 7.56 13.69 9.35
N ALA A 35 6.42 14.27 8.96
CA ALA A 35 5.49 14.91 9.88
C ALA A 35 4.71 13.91 10.76
N VAL A 36 4.48 12.70 10.25
CA VAL A 36 3.89 11.57 11.00
C VAL A 36 4.90 11.03 12.02
N ALA A 37 6.14 10.80 11.59
CA ALA A 37 7.22 10.33 12.46
C ALA A 37 7.50 11.29 13.63
N ARG A 38 7.49 12.60 13.39
CA ARG A 38 7.62 13.63 14.44
C ARG A 38 6.51 13.57 15.50
N ARG A 39 5.34 13.01 15.16
CA ARG A 39 4.22 12.79 16.07
C ARG A 39 4.21 11.38 16.67
N ARG A 40 5.36 10.69 16.63
CA ARG A 40 5.54 9.31 17.11
C ARG A 40 4.75 8.26 16.32
N GLY A 41 4.22 8.62 15.15
CA GLY A 41 3.66 7.64 14.22
C GLY A 41 4.76 6.81 13.57
N ARG A 42 4.43 5.57 13.22
CA ARG A 42 5.27 4.70 12.40
C ARG A 42 5.00 5.01 10.93
N THR A 43 6.02 4.88 10.09
CA THR A 43 5.88 5.11 8.65
C THR A 43 6.67 4.12 7.81
N ARG A 44 6.15 3.72 6.65
CA ARG A 44 6.93 3.02 5.61
C ARG A 44 6.56 3.58 4.23
N LEU A 45 7.56 3.97 3.45
CA LEU A 45 7.40 4.31 2.04
C LEU A 45 7.95 3.15 1.21
N PHE A 46 7.19 2.71 0.21
CA PHE A 46 7.67 1.87 -0.88
C PHE A 46 7.82 2.73 -2.14
N SER A 47 9.01 2.81 -2.73
CA SER A 47 9.30 3.64 -3.90
C SER A 47 9.95 2.82 -5.01
N GLY A 48 10.38 3.48 -6.09
CA GLY A 48 11.08 2.82 -7.20
C GLY A 48 12.43 2.17 -6.82
N GLU A 49 12.97 2.44 -5.62
CA GLU A 49 14.17 1.77 -5.10
C GLU A 49 13.84 0.39 -4.49
N ASP A 50 12.58 0.14 -4.12
CA ASP A 50 12.17 -1.16 -3.61
C ASP A 50 11.98 -2.13 -4.80
N ASP A 51 12.68 -3.28 -4.75
CA ASP A 51 12.63 -4.32 -5.78
C ASP A 51 11.28 -5.09 -5.73
N LEU A 52 10.25 -4.43 -6.24
CA LEU A 52 8.91 -4.98 -6.37
C LEU A 52 8.77 -5.67 -7.74
N PRO A 53 8.40 -6.96 -7.77
CA PRO A 53 8.26 -7.69 -9.02
C PRO A 53 7.17 -7.05 -9.88
N THR A 54 7.44 -6.94 -11.18
CA THR A 54 6.41 -6.60 -12.16
C THR A 54 5.35 -7.71 -12.14
N TYR A 55 4.08 -7.35 -12.38
CA TYR A 55 2.99 -8.32 -12.42
C TYR A 55 3.28 -9.43 -13.45
N ALA A 56 3.55 -10.64 -12.95
CA ALA A 56 3.81 -11.84 -13.72
C ALA A 56 2.88 -12.96 -13.21
N PRO A 57 1.67 -13.12 -13.79
CA PRO A 57 0.63 -13.98 -13.22
C PRO A 57 0.99 -15.47 -13.18
N HIS A 58 1.95 -15.90 -14.01
CA HIS A 58 2.47 -17.26 -14.05
C HIS A 58 3.61 -17.49 -13.05
N GLU A 59 4.10 -16.44 -12.38
CA GLU A 59 5.18 -16.52 -11.40
C GLU A 59 4.64 -16.29 -9.98
N LEU A 60 4.44 -17.39 -9.25
CA LEU A 60 3.86 -17.36 -7.89
C LEU A 60 4.88 -16.97 -6.80
N LYS A 61 6.14 -16.69 -7.19
CA LYS A 61 7.22 -16.38 -6.24
C LYS A 61 7.05 -14.97 -5.69
N ARG A 62 6.71 -14.86 -4.40
CA ARG A 62 6.75 -13.57 -3.70
C ARG A 62 8.17 -13.22 -3.27
N THR A 63 8.72 -12.14 -3.81
CA THR A 63 10.00 -11.57 -3.36
C THR A 63 9.89 -11.10 -1.89
N PRO A 64 11.02 -10.94 -1.18
CA PRO A 64 11.02 -10.38 0.17
C PRO A 64 10.32 -9.01 0.24
N ALA A 65 10.61 -8.10 -0.70
CA ALA A 65 9.98 -6.78 -0.75
C ALA A 65 8.46 -6.85 -0.98
N ALA A 66 7.99 -7.77 -1.84
CA ALA A 66 6.56 -8.00 -2.02
C ALA A 66 5.87 -8.51 -0.74
N ARG A 67 6.54 -9.38 0.03
CA ARG A 67 6.02 -9.82 1.33
C ARG A 67 6.00 -8.71 2.36
N GLU A 68 7.04 -7.88 2.39
CA GLU A 68 7.10 -6.70 3.26
C GLU A 68 5.97 -5.71 2.95
N LEU A 69 5.73 -5.44 1.66
CA LEU A 69 4.63 -4.60 1.21
C LEU A 69 3.28 -5.15 1.71
N ILE A 70 3.01 -6.43 1.49
CA ILE A 70 1.76 -7.06 1.96
C ILE A 70 1.62 -6.98 3.48
N GLY A 71 2.71 -7.21 4.24
CA GLY A 71 2.70 -7.09 5.69
C GLY A 71 2.43 -5.66 6.15
N ALA A 72 3.10 -4.69 5.54
CA ALA A 72 2.92 -3.28 5.84
C ALA A 72 1.48 -2.83 5.58
N LEU A 73 0.89 -3.21 4.44
CA LEU A 73 -0.49 -2.90 4.09
C LEU A 73 -1.52 -3.57 5.00
N ARG A 74 -1.19 -4.72 5.59
CA ARG A 74 -2.04 -5.39 6.57
C ARG A 74 -2.06 -4.67 7.91
N ASP A 75 -0.91 -4.17 8.33
CA ASP A 75 -0.70 -3.62 9.67
C ASP A 75 -0.88 -2.08 9.71
N GLY A 76 -0.87 -1.41 8.57
CA GLY A 76 -0.85 0.04 8.45
C GLY A 76 -1.97 0.61 7.58
N GLU A 77 -2.11 1.93 7.63
CA GLU A 77 -3.06 2.69 6.82
C GLU A 77 -2.39 3.27 5.58
N LEU A 78 -3.00 3.05 4.41
CA LEU A 78 -2.47 3.56 3.15
C LEU A 78 -2.72 5.07 3.01
N ALA A 79 -1.68 5.89 2.90
CA ALA A 79 -1.81 7.35 2.83
C ALA A 79 -2.39 7.88 1.50
N ASP A 80 -1.97 7.32 0.37
CA ASP A 80 -2.40 7.78 -0.95
C ASP A 80 -3.86 7.39 -1.22
N SER A 81 -4.74 8.40 -1.30
CA SER A 81 -6.17 8.19 -1.52
C SER A 81 -6.48 7.62 -2.91
N GLY A 82 -5.68 7.94 -3.94
CA GLY A 82 -5.90 7.45 -5.30
C GLY A 82 -5.54 5.98 -5.46
N VAL A 83 -4.53 5.50 -4.74
CA VAL A 83 -4.19 4.07 -4.65
C VAL A 83 -5.19 3.36 -3.75
N ARG A 84 -5.60 3.95 -2.62
CA ARG A 84 -6.64 3.38 -1.74
C ARG A 84 -7.94 3.13 -2.50
N SER A 85 -8.45 4.14 -3.19
CA SER A 85 -9.69 4.00 -3.99
C SER A 85 -9.56 2.97 -5.11
N ARG A 86 -8.38 2.83 -5.74
CA ARG A 86 -8.14 1.79 -6.76
C ARG A 86 -8.09 0.39 -6.15
N LEU A 87 -7.48 0.23 -4.97
CA LEU A 87 -7.45 -1.05 -4.26
C LEU A 87 -8.85 -1.46 -3.79
N ASP A 88 -9.65 -0.54 -3.27
CA ASP A 88 -11.05 -0.80 -2.88
C ASP A 88 -11.89 -1.25 -4.10
N MET A 89 -11.68 -0.60 -5.24
CA MET A 89 -12.33 -0.97 -6.49
C MET A 89 -11.92 -2.39 -6.95
N LEU A 90 -10.62 -2.71 -6.95
CA LEU A 90 -10.12 -4.04 -7.30
C LEU A 90 -10.60 -5.12 -6.33
N ALA A 91 -10.60 -4.84 -5.03
CA ALA A 91 -11.11 -5.76 -4.02
C ALA A 91 -12.60 -6.05 -4.24
N THR A 92 -13.39 -5.01 -4.55
CA THR A 92 -14.81 -5.15 -4.88
C THR A 92 -15.00 -6.04 -6.12
N GLN A 93 -14.22 -5.82 -7.18
CA GLN A 93 -14.27 -6.64 -8.40
C GLN A 93 -13.90 -8.10 -8.14
N LEU A 94 -12.86 -8.36 -7.34
CA LEU A 94 -12.45 -9.72 -6.98
C LEU A 94 -13.51 -10.47 -6.18
N ILE A 95 -14.15 -9.80 -5.22
CA ILE A 95 -15.23 -10.39 -4.41
C ILE A 95 -16.45 -10.71 -5.30
N ALA A 96 -16.83 -9.79 -6.19
CA ALA A 96 -17.93 -10.00 -7.12
C ALA A 96 -17.67 -11.19 -8.05
N PHE A 97 -16.45 -11.30 -8.59
CA PHE A 97 -16.04 -12.43 -9.41
C PHE A 97 -16.06 -13.75 -8.64
N ALA A 98 -15.49 -13.79 -7.42
CA ALA A 98 -15.46 -15.00 -6.61
C ALA A 98 -16.88 -15.50 -6.28
N ARG A 99 -17.82 -14.60 -5.98
CA ARG A 99 -19.24 -14.95 -5.76
C ARG A 99 -19.88 -15.55 -7.01
N ALA A 100 -19.72 -14.91 -8.15
CA ALA A 100 -20.26 -15.41 -9.41
C ALA A 100 -19.69 -16.80 -9.79
N ALA A 101 -18.41 -17.03 -9.49
CA ALA A 101 -17.75 -18.32 -9.72
C ALA A 101 -18.28 -19.42 -8.79
N TRP A 102 -18.70 -19.09 -7.57
CA TRP A 102 -19.29 -20.05 -6.63
C TRP A 102 -20.76 -20.36 -6.90
N GLU A 103 -21.51 -19.42 -7.46
CA GLU A 103 -22.93 -19.63 -7.82
C GLU A 103 -23.10 -20.48 -9.09
N THR A 104 -22.03 -20.60 -9.90
CA THR A 104 -22.00 -21.36 -11.15
C THR A 104 -21.33 -22.73 -11.01
N ALA A 105 -20.87 -23.08 -9.81
CA ALA A 105 -20.27 -24.37 -9.45
C ALA A 105 -21.26 -25.26 -8.69
#